data_AF-A0AAD3HS11-F1
#
_entry.id   AF-A0AAD3HS11-F1
#
_cell.length_a   1.000
_cell.length_b   1.000
_cell.length_c   1.000
_cell.angle_alpha   90.00
_cell.angle_beta   90.00
_cell.angle_gamma   90.00
#
_symmetry.space_group_name_H-M   'P 1'
#
loop_
_entity.id
_entity.type
_entity.pdbx_description
1 polymer ?
#
loop_
_entity_poly.entity_id
_entity_poly.type
_entity_poly.pdbx_seq_one_letter_code
_entity_poly.pdbx_strand_id
1 'polypeptide(L)'
;MPVCLPGVVYGRWNVYDAINVYRTYGVGSPTPTFNDTMFAKIQQLAYWLETAKMRSNLTSNLLGGVPLADLAAYLQAAAAAAAAGSPVYYKLLSLSGHYNTQLGVLAALQLDTWAPAASFTWFGSIPKLAAVMAFELHAVRPSSSSSSSSTSPAFYVRLVAQDGPSAAYTTIPLPCASDAATAAVGAGACGLQEFLSYVSVRALNTTQWCTACGNTDVTACQLATALQQVRQLSSDGQQEGLQSSGSGSRNARTESWKIAVSVVVTFVGTVLLIALGVAVWAWRWRELTVSGSGSSGNKGAEGPMGHQGHELAFTHLHGGAVGTSV
;
A
#
# COMPACT_ATOMS: atom_id res chain seq x y z
N MET A 1 -2.72 -7.99 -7.66
CA MET A 1 -4.14 -7.86 -7.27
C MET A 1 -4.97 -8.00 -8.53
N PRO A 2 -5.96 -8.91 -8.60
CA PRO A 2 -6.90 -8.93 -9.72
C PRO A 2 -7.68 -7.61 -9.71
N VAL A 3 -7.59 -6.89 -10.82
CA VAL A 3 -8.22 -5.58 -10.98
C VAL A 3 -9.66 -5.80 -11.45
N CYS A 4 -10.61 -5.08 -10.87
CA CYS A 4 -12.05 -5.20 -11.11
C CYS A 4 -12.48 -4.57 -12.45
N LEU A 5 -11.70 -4.80 -13.51
CA LEU A 5 -11.92 -4.25 -14.85
C LEU A 5 -12.35 -5.35 -15.83
N PRO A 6 -13.41 -5.14 -16.63
CA PRO A 6 -13.83 -6.07 -17.68
C PRO A 6 -12.70 -6.29 -18.71
N GLY A 7 -12.42 -7.54 -19.04
CA GLY A 7 -11.15 -8.02 -19.60
C GLY A 7 -10.85 -7.77 -21.08
N VAL A 8 -11.07 -6.57 -21.65
CA VAL A 8 -11.01 -6.39 -23.13
C VAL A 8 -9.96 -5.40 -23.67
N VAL A 9 -9.12 -4.75 -22.85
CA VAL A 9 -8.16 -3.72 -23.37
C VAL A 9 -6.67 -4.07 -23.23
N TYR A 10 -6.33 -5.27 -22.74
CA TYR A 10 -4.93 -5.62 -22.40
C TYR A 10 -3.98 -5.75 -23.61
N GLY A 11 -4.48 -5.97 -24.83
CA GLY A 11 -3.61 -6.18 -25.99
C GLY A 11 -2.85 -4.94 -26.47
N ARG A 12 -3.42 -3.73 -26.33
CA ARG A 12 -2.87 -2.51 -26.96
C ARG A 12 -1.73 -1.89 -26.16
N TRP A 13 -1.81 -1.92 -24.83
CA TRP A 13 -0.74 -1.45 -23.96
C TRP A 13 0.55 -2.24 -24.19
N ASN A 14 0.43 -3.57 -24.26
CA ASN A 14 1.58 -4.47 -24.45
C ASN A 14 2.34 -4.19 -25.76
N VAL A 15 1.66 -3.73 -26.82
CA VAL A 15 2.30 -3.34 -28.08
C VAL A 15 3.13 -2.08 -27.90
N TYR A 16 2.56 -1.03 -27.29
CA TYR A 16 3.31 0.20 -27.02
C TYR A 16 4.51 -0.09 -26.10
N ASP A 17 4.30 -0.83 -25.02
CA ASP A 17 5.34 -1.09 -24.03
C ASP A 17 6.51 -1.87 -24.65
N ALA A 18 6.22 -2.89 -25.47
CA ALA A 18 7.25 -3.62 -26.22
C ALA A 18 8.06 -2.71 -27.17
N ILE A 19 7.40 -1.82 -27.92
CA ILE A 19 8.07 -0.85 -28.80
C ILE A 19 8.91 0.14 -27.97
N ASN A 20 8.37 0.64 -26.86
CA ASN A 20 9.04 1.61 -26.00
C ASN A 20 10.30 0.99 -25.35
N VAL A 21 10.20 -0.24 -24.85
CA VAL A 21 11.33 -0.98 -24.28
C VAL A 21 12.40 -1.25 -25.33
N TYR A 22 12.02 -1.75 -26.51
CA TYR A 22 12.97 -2.01 -27.59
C TYR A 22 13.67 -0.73 -28.06
N ARG A 23 12.93 0.38 -28.24
CA ARG A 23 13.53 1.67 -28.64
C ARG A 23 14.44 2.28 -27.57
N THR A 24 14.09 2.13 -26.29
CA THR A 24 14.83 2.77 -25.19
C THR A 24 16.09 1.99 -24.82
N TYR A 25 15.98 0.66 -24.80
CA TYR A 25 17.02 -0.21 -24.24
C TYR A 25 17.62 -1.19 -25.24
N GLY A 26 17.03 -1.34 -26.44
CA GLY A 26 17.46 -2.35 -27.41
C GLY A 26 17.15 -3.79 -26.99
N VAL A 27 16.22 -3.98 -26.04
CA VAL A 27 15.88 -5.30 -25.46
C VAL A 27 14.51 -5.77 -25.97
N GLY A 28 14.38 -7.06 -26.25
CA GLY A 28 13.13 -7.69 -26.71
C GLY A 28 13.12 -7.99 -28.22
N SER A 29 11.95 -8.38 -28.74
CA SER A 29 11.79 -8.65 -30.17
C SER A 29 11.93 -7.36 -30.98
N PRO A 30 12.64 -7.37 -32.13
CA PRO A 30 12.73 -6.22 -33.01
C PRO A 30 11.36 -5.69 -33.39
N THR A 31 11.17 -4.37 -33.22
CA THR A 31 9.92 -3.70 -33.62
C THR A 31 10.11 -2.92 -34.92
N PRO A 32 9.05 -2.68 -35.71
CA PRO A 32 9.13 -1.82 -36.87
C PRO A 32 9.75 -0.46 -36.55
N THR A 33 10.52 0.11 -37.48
CA THR A 33 11.12 1.43 -37.30
C THR A 33 10.05 2.51 -37.50
N PHE A 34 9.70 3.20 -36.42
CA PHE A 34 8.83 4.39 -36.46
C PHE A 34 9.69 5.65 -36.45
N ASN A 35 9.33 6.67 -37.24
CA ASN A 35 9.91 8.01 -36.99
C ASN A 35 9.35 8.59 -35.68
N ASP A 36 10.02 9.60 -35.13
CA ASP A 36 9.69 10.14 -33.81
C ASP A 36 8.28 10.74 -33.76
N THR A 37 7.83 11.37 -34.85
CA THR A 37 6.46 11.90 -34.95
C THR A 37 5.40 10.81 -34.85
N MET A 38 5.60 9.66 -35.52
CA MET A 38 4.68 8.54 -35.47
C MET A 38 4.73 7.84 -34.10
N PHE A 39 5.93 7.68 -33.53
CA PHE A 39 6.08 7.11 -32.20
C PHE A 39 5.40 7.98 -31.13
N ALA A 40 5.53 9.30 -31.20
CA ALA A 40 4.85 10.24 -30.30
C ALA A 40 3.31 10.07 -30.35
N LYS A 41 2.73 9.81 -31.53
CA LYS A 41 1.29 9.53 -31.65
C LYS A 41 0.89 8.20 -31.01
N ILE A 42 1.70 7.15 -31.19
CA ILE A 42 1.48 5.84 -30.54
C ILE A 42 1.55 6.00 -29.02
N GLN A 43 2.55 6.72 -28.53
CA GLN A 43 2.72 7.02 -27.12
C GLN A 43 1.55 7.81 -26.54
N GLN A 44 1.09 8.87 -27.21
CA GLN A 44 -0.06 9.64 -26.76
C GLN A 44 -1.33 8.78 -26.67
N LEU A 45 -1.57 7.89 -27.63
CA LEU A 45 -2.69 6.96 -27.57
C LEU A 45 -2.56 5.97 -26.40
N ALA A 46 -1.37 5.42 -26.19
CA ALA A 46 -1.11 4.51 -25.07
C ALA A 46 -1.30 5.21 -23.72
N TYR A 47 -0.77 6.43 -23.58
CA TYR A 47 -0.95 7.26 -22.40
C TYR A 47 -2.41 7.57 -22.13
N TRP A 48 -3.15 7.99 -23.15
CA TRP A 48 -4.57 8.25 -23.02
C TRP A 48 -5.35 7.00 -22.59
N LEU A 49 -5.10 5.84 -23.22
CA LEU A 49 -5.77 4.59 -22.86
C LEU A 49 -5.49 4.19 -21.41
N GLU A 50 -4.23 4.29 -20.98
CA GLU A 50 -3.80 3.91 -19.64
C GLU A 50 -4.28 4.87 -18.56
N THR A 51 -4.23 6.18 -18.79
CA THR A 51 -4.72 7.14 -17.79
C THR A 51 -6.24 7.18 -17.77
N ALA A 52 -6.92 7.03 -18.92
CA ALA A 52 -8.38 7.02 -18.99
C ALA A 52 -9.00 5.86 -18.18
N LYS A 53 -8.42 4.66 -18.24
CA LYS A 53 -8.92 3.52 -17.45
C LYS A 53 -8.72 3.68 -15.93
N MET A 54 -7.88 4.62 -15.51
CA MET A 54 -7.63 4.90 -14.10
C MET A 54 -8.40 6.11 -13.56
N ARG A 55 -9.21 6.78 -14.38
CA ARG A 55 -9.95 7.98 -13.93
C ARG A 55 -10.93 7.65 -12.82
N SER A 56 -11.18 8.63 -11.95
CA SER A 56 -12.06 8.47 -10.80
C SER A 56 -13.52 8.26 -11.20
N ASN A 57 -13.96 8.80 -12.34
CA ASN A 57 -15.32 8.57 -12.84
C ASN A 57 -15.59 7.12 -13.26
N LEU A 58 -14.54 6.35 -13.60
CA LEU A 58 -14.64 4.94 -13.96
C LEU A 58 -14.34 4.03 -12.77
N THR A 59 -13.31 4.37 -12.01
CA THR A 59 -12.74 3.48 -10.99
C THR A 59 -13.16 3.85 -9.58
N SER A 60 -13.69 5.06 -9.37
CA SER A 60 -13.98 5.64 -8.07
C SER A 60 -12.77 5.45 -7.14
N ASN A 61 -12.95 4.75 -6.03
CA ASN A 61 -11.93 4.36 -5.08
C ASN A 61 -11.54 2.89 -5.14
N LEU A 62 -11.98 2.12 -6.15
CA LEU A 62 -11.71 0.68 -6.21
C LEU A 62 -10.24 0.34 -6.45
N LEU A 63 -9.46 1.25 -7.05
CA LEU A 63 -8.03 1.01 -7.31
C LEU A 63 -7.10 1.52 -6.21
N GLY A 64 -7.41 2.70 -5.66
CA GLY A 64 -6.58 3.37 -4.64
C GLY A 64 -7.17 3.38 -3.23
N GLY A 65 -8.41 2.93 -3.03
CA GLY A 65 -9.10 3.07 -1.75
C GLY A 65 -8.45 2.29 -0.61
N VAL A 66 -7.93 1.10 -0.89
CA VAL A 66 -7.20 0.28 0.10
C VAL A 66 -5.86 0.91 0.51
N PRO A 67 -4.92 1.22 -0.41
CA PRO A 67 -3.68 1.89 -0.01
C PRO A 67 -3.93 3.28 0.60
N LEU A 68 -5.03 3.95 0.23
CA LEU A 68 -5.44 5.21 0.84
C LEU A 68 -5.93 5.03 2.30
N ALA A 69 -6.62 3.93 2.60
CA ALA A 69 -7.00 3.57 3.98
C ALA A 69 -5.77 3.30 4.85
N ASP A 70 -4.81 2.54 4.33
CA ASP A 70 -3.55 2.25 5.01
C ASP A 70 -2.76 3.53 5.27
N LEU A 71 -2.63 4.41 4.28
CA LEU A 71 -2.00 5.72 4.42
C LEU A 71 -2.64 6.54 5.55
N ALA A 72 -3.98 6.64 5.57
CA ALA A 72 -4.68 7.39 6.61
C ALA A 72 -4.38 6.83 8.01
N ALA A 73 -4.38 5.50 8.17
CA ALA A 73 -4.03 4.85 9.42
C ALA A 73 -2.58 5.12 9.84
N TYR A 74 -1.63 5.07 8.90
CA TYR A 74 -0.22 5.37 9.17
C TYR A 74 0.01 6.82 9.58
N LEU A 75 -0.63 7.79 8.89
CA LEU A 75 -0.54 9.20 9.24
C LEU A 75 -1.12 9.46 10.63
N GLN A 76 -2.29 8.88 10.94
CA GLN A 76 -2.91 9.01 12.26
C GLN A 76 -2.04 8.41 13.37
N ALA A 77 -1.48 7.22 13.16
CA ALA A 77 -0.60 6.57 14.13
C ALA A 77 0.70 7.35 14.34
N ALA A 78 1.31 7.87 13.26
CA ALA A 78 2.51 8.70 13.34
C ALA A 78 2.25 10.00 14.09
N ALA A 79 1.12 10.66 13.84
CA ALA A 79 0.72 11.87 14.58
C ALA A 79 0.48 11.59 16.07
N ALA A 80 -0.21 10.51 16.40
CA ALA A 80 -0.43 10.10 17.80
C ALA A 80 0.90 9.84 18.53
N ALA A 81 1.83 9.11 17.89
CA ALA A 81 3.14 8.85 18.46
C ALA A 81 3.97 10.13 18.65
N ALA A 82 3.95 11.04 17.67
CA ALA A 82 4.63 12.33 17.77
C ALA A 82 4.05 13.21 18.89
N ALA A 83 2.72 13.22 19.05
CA ALA A 83 2.05 13.94 20.14
C ALA A 83 2.40 13.35 21.53
N ALA A 84 2.60 12.03 21.61
CA ALA A 84 3.08 11.36 22.82
C ALA A 84 4.60 11.54 23.07
N GLY A 85 5.29 12.33 22.26
CA GLY A 85 6.73 12.58 22.41
C GLY A 85 7.63 11.46 21.87
N SER A 86 7.11 10.57 21.03
CA SER A 86 7.90 9.54 20.33
C SER A 86 8.24 10.00 18.90
N PRO A 87 9.47 10.49 18.64
CA PRO A 87 9.82 11.08 17.35
C PRO A 87 10.16 10.05 16.25
N VAL A 88 10.03 8.73 16.51
CA VAL A 88 10.63 7.68 15.66
C VAL A 88 9.62 6.64 15.16
N TYR A 89 8.32 6.81 15.35
CA TYR A 89 7.37 5.73 15.03
C TYR A 89 7.39 5.31 13.55
N TYR A 90 7.26 6.25 12.62
CA TYR A 90 7.54 6.05 11.19
C TYR A 90 8.27 7.25 10.63
N LYS A 91 9.59 7.12 10.38
CA LYS A 91 10.38 8.18 9.72
C LYS A 91 10.20 8.17 8.20
N LEU A 92 10.06 6.97 7.62
CA LEU A 92 9.81 6.75 6.21
C LEU A 92 9.07 5.42 6.05
N LEU A 93 7.97 5.44 5.31
CA LEU A 93 7.29 4.24 4.85
C LEU A 93 7.35 4.25 3.33
N SER A 94 7.95 3.21 2.75
CA SER A 94 8.06 3.06 1.30
C SER A 94 7.17 1.92 0.84
N LEU A 95 6.27 2.23 -0.08
CA LEU A 95 5.47 1.25 -0.81
C LEU A 95 5.98 1.20 -2.24
N SER A 96 6.66 0.11 -2.61
CA SER A 96 7.03 -0.13 -4.00
C SER A 96 5.84 -0.71 -4.74
N GLY A 97 5.48 -0.08 -5.85
CA GLY A 97 4.32 -0.45 -6.66
C GLY A 97 4.47 0.01 -8.10
N HIS A 98 3.40 -0.14 -8.87
CA HIS A 98 3.38 0.28 -10.27
C HIS A 98 2.78 1.69 -10.40
N TYR A 99 2.96 2.32 -11.56
CA TYR A 99 2.30 3.59 -11.87
C TYR A 99 0.78 3.50 -11.69
N ASN A 100 0.19 2.32 -11.93
CA ASN A 100 -1.23 2.02 -11.66
C ASN A 100 -1.63 2.24 -10.20
N THR A 101 -0.76 1.92 -9.24
CA THR A 101 -1.01 2.17 -7.82
C THR A 101 -1.06 3.67 -7.55
N GLN A 102 -0.13 4.43 -8.14
CA GLN A 102 -0.06 5.89 -7.99
C GLN A 102 -1.31 6.54 -8.60
N LEU A 103 -1.65 6.21 -9.85
CA LEU A 103 -2.86 6.69 -10.52
C LEU A 103 -4.13 6.29 -9.78
N GLY A 104 -4.20 5.06 -9.26
CA GLY A 104 -5.33 4.59 -8.47
C GLY A 104 -5.55 5.41 -7.19
N VAL A 105 -4.47 5.78 -6.49
CA VAL A 105 -4.57 6.67 -5.30
C VAL A 105 -5.02 8.07 -5.69
N LEU A 106 -4.48 8.64 -6.77
CA LEU A 106 -4.92 9.96 -7.27
C LEU A 106 -6.39 9.95 -7.68
N ALA A 107 -6.87 8.85 -8.28
CA ALA A 107 -8.26 8.65 -8.65
C ALA A 107 -9.17 8.45 -7.44
N ALA A 108 -8.73 7.70 -6.42
CA ALA A 108 -9.47 7.56 -5.16
C ALA A 108 -9.62 8.93 -4.47
N LEU A 109 -8.60 9.80 -4.57
CA LEU A 109 -8.64 11.20 -4.16
C LEU A 109 -9.38 12.12 -5.15
N GLN A 110 -9.94 11.60 -6.24
CA GLN A 110 -10.70 12.34 -7.25
C GLN A 110 -9.97 13.57 -7.84
N LEU A 111 -8.64 13.56 -7.83
CA LEU A 111 -7.83 14.72 -8.22
C LEU A 111 -7.89 14.99 -9.72
N ASP A 112 -8.26 14.00 -10.53
CA ASP A 112 -8.50 14.13 -11.97
C ASP A 112 -9.76 14.96 -12.31
N THR A 113 -10.69 15.10 -11.37
CA THR A 113 -11.93 15.89 -11.55
C THR A 113 -11.90 17.22 -10.82
N TRP A 114 -10.91 17.44 -9.96
CA TRP A 114 -10.78 18.65 -9.16
C TRP A 114 -9.87 19.66 -9.86
N ALA A 115 -10.43 20.79 -10.29
CA ALA A 115 -9.78 21.72 -11.22
C ALA A 115 -8.33 22.14 -10.85
N PRO A 116 -7.98 22.43 -9.58
CA PRO A 116 -6.60 22.77 -9.22
C PRO A 116 -5.57 21.65 -9.39
N ALA A 117 -5.98 20.37 -9.44
CA ALA A 117 -5.09 19.23 -9.69
C ALA A 117 -5.36 18.53 -11.03
N ALA A 118 -6.49 18.79 -11.70
CA ALA A 118 -6.90 18.09 -12.92
C ALA A 118 -5.92 18.26 -14.09
N SER A 119 -5.08 19.30 -14.07
CA SER A 119 -4.01 19.53 -15.05
C SER A 119 -2.69 18.82 -14.71
N PHE A 120 -2.63 18.06 -13.61
CA PHE A 120 -1.44 17.33 -13.23
C PHE A 120 -1.03 16.33 -14.33
N THR A 121 0.27 16.30 -14.63
CA THR A 121 0.80 15.66 -15.84
C THR A 121 0.47 14.17 -15.93
N TRP A 122 0.34 13.47 -14.81
CA TRP A 122 0.00 12.04 -14.78
C TRP A 122 -1.45 11.72 -15.18
N PHE A 123 -2.31 12.72 -15.37
CA PHE A 123 -3.63 12.53 -15.97
C PHE A 123 -3.60 12.56 -17.51
N GLY A 124 -2.53 13.09 -18.11
CA GLY A 124 -2.30 13.10 -19.56
C GLY A 124 -1.13 12.23 -20.02
N SER A 125 -0.33 11.71 -19.09
CA SER A 125 0.85 10.89 -19.38
C SER A 125 1.06 9.84 -18.29
N ILE A 126 1.77 8.77 -18.63
CA ILE A 126 2.09 7.72 -17.65
C ILE A 126 3.30 8.18 -16.82
N PRO A 127 3.26 8.04 -15.48
CA PRO A 127 4.41 8.31 -14.63
C PRO A 127 5.68 7.61 -15.15
N LYS A 128 6.79 8.34 -15.22
CA LYS A 128 8.06 7.80 -15.70
C LYS A 128 8.61 6.71 -14.77
N LEU A 129 9.60 5.96 -15.26
CA LEU A 129 10.32 4.98 -14.44
C LEU A 129 10.89 5.65 -13.19
N ALA A 130 10.72 4.98 -12.05
CA ALA A 130 11.08 5.49 -10.72
C ALA A 130 10.38 6.81 -10.35
N ALA A 131 9.19 7.08 -10.90
CA ALA A 131 8.32 8.13 -10.40
C ALA A 131 7.92 7.85 -8.94
N VAL A 132 7.93 8.91 -8.12
CA VAL A 132 7.64 8.86 -6.68
C VAL A 132 6.45 9.75 -6.38
N MET A 133 5.55 9.26 -5.54
CA MET A 133 4.50 10.04 -4.90
C MET A 133 4.68 9.93 -3.39
N ALA A 134 4.77 11.07 -2.69
CA ALA A 134 5.01 11.10 -1.25
C ALA A 134 3.93 11.94 -0.55
N PHE A 135 3.36 11.35 0.49
CA PHE A 135 2.53 12.05 1.47
C PHE A 135 3.41 12.37 2.67
N GLU A 136 3.59 13.65 2.92
CA GLU A 136 4.43 14.16 4.00
C GLU A 136 3.55 14.54 5.19
N LEU A 137 3.88 14.02 6.38
CA LEU A 137 3.29 14.45 7.64
C LEU A 137 4.22 15.45 8.32
N HIS A 138 3.72 16.65 8.54
CA HIS A 138 4.46 17.74 9.18
C HIS A 138 3.90 18.01 10.56
N ALA A 139 4.76 18.07 11.57
CA ALA A 139 4.42 18.47 12.93
C ALA A 139 4.95 19.89 13.18
N VAL A 140 4.06 20.85 13.35
CA VAL A 140 4.42 22.26 13.57
C VAL A 140 4.07 22.64 15.00
N ARG A 141 5.06 23.12 15.74
CA ARG A 141 4.83 23.69 17.07
C ARG A 141 4.54 25.19 16.92
N PRO A 142 3.48 25.72 17.55
CA PRO A 142 3.23 27.16 17.55
C PRO A 142 4.44 27.87 18.18
N SER A 143 4.89 28.96 17.54
CA SER A 143 6.09 29.70 17.90
C SER A 143 5.93 30.58 19.14
N SER A 144 5.03 30.25 20.07
CA SER A 144 4.79 31.06 21.27
C SER A 144 6.02 31.01 22.19
N SER A 145 6.73 32.14 22.20
CA SER A 145 8.02 32.43 22.82
C SER A 145 8.01 32.59 24.35
N SER A 146 7.05 31.99 25.05
CA SER A 146 6.98 32.12 26.51
C SER A 146 6.74 30.76 27.14
N SER A 147 7.86 30.15 27.56
CA SER A 147 8.02 29.16 28.62
C SER A 147 6.75 28.53 29.18
N SER A 148 6.68 27.20 29.04
CA SER A 148 6.05 26.22 29.95
C SER A 148 4.67 25.63 29.65
N SER A 149 3.93 26.01 28.59
CA SER A 149 2.78 25.19 28.16
C SER A 149 3.19 24.13 27.14
N SER A 150 3.03 22.86 27.50
CA SER A 150 3.18 21.70 26.61
C SER A 150 2.08 21.68 25.55
N THR A 151 2.09 22.66 24.66
CA THR A 151 1.10 22.75 23.58
C THR A 151 1.38 21.62 22.60
N SER A 152 0.40 20.72 22.42
CA SER A 152 0.47 19.63 21.45
C SER A 152 0.76 20.19 20.05
N PRO A 153 1.65 19.55 19.26
CA PRO A 153 1.92 20.01 17.90
C PRO A 153 0.67 19.94 17.02
N ALA A 154 0.55 20.89 16.09
CA ALA A 154 -0.41 20.82 14.99
C ALA A 154 0.17 19.95 13.86
N PHE A 155 -0.69 19.18 13.20
CA PHE A 155 -0.27 18.25 12.15
C PHE A 155 -0.88 18.62 10.80
N TYR A 156 -0.04 18.57 9.76
CA TYR A 156 -0.41 18.90 8.39
C TYR A 156 0.06 17.83 7.43
N VAL A 157 -0.70 17.63 6.35
CA VAL A 157 -0.41 16.65 5.29
C VAL A 157 -0.20 17.40 3.98
N ARG A 158 0.88 17.07 3.27
CA ARG A 158 1.19 17.59 1.93
C ARG A 158 1.44 16.43 0.98
N LEU A 159 0.97 16.57 -0.27
CA LEU A 159 1.22 15.61 -1.34
C LEU A 159 2.22 16.20 -2.33
N VAL A 160 3.31 15.47 -2.59
CA VAL A 160 4.30 15.82 -3.60
C VAL A 160 4.53 14.63 -4.53
N ALA A 161 4.93 14.92 -5.76
CA ALA A 161 5.27 13.91 -6.76
C ALA A 161 6.54 14.30 -7.53
N GLN A 162 7.28 13.29 -7.97
CA GLN A 162 8.47 13.41 -8.79
C GLN A 162 8.34 12.48 -9.98
N ASP A 163 8.35 13.02 -11.20
CA ASP A 163 8.18 12.24 -12.44
C ASP A 163 9.51 11.67 -12.95
N GLY A 164 10.11 10.78 -12.16
CA GLY A 164 11.40 10.14 -12.42
C GLY A 164 12.59 10.79 -11.71
N PRO A 165 13.76 10.14 -11.68
CA PRO A 165 14.84 10.45 -10.73
C PRO A 165 15.50 11.83 -10.95
N SER A 166 15.39 12.39 -12.16
CA SER A 166 15.95 13.71 -12.51
C SER A 166 14.92 14.84 -12.47
N ALA A 167 13.64 14.54 -12.23
CA ALA A 167 12.61 15.57 -12.15
C ALA A 167 12.65 16.27 -10.78
N ALA A 168 12.23 17.53 -10.72
CA ALA A 168 11.99 18.20 -9.46
C ALA A 168 10.70 17.65 -8.81
N TYR A 169 10.62 17.72 -7.48
CA TYR A 169 9.36 17.47 -6.78
C TYR A 169 8.37 18.60 -7.07
N THR A 170 7.16 18.22 -7.44
CA THR A 170 6.03 19.12 -7.63
C THR A 170 4.98 18.85 -6.58
N THR A 171 4.49 19.91 -5.94
CA THR A 171 3.36 19.80 -5.01
C THR A 171 2.07 19.57 -5.78
N ILE A 172 1.30 18.57 -5.36
CA ILE A 172 -0.06 18.34 -5.86
C ILE A 172 -1.01 18.91 -4.81
N PRO A 173 -1.80 19.94 -5.15
CA PRO A 173 -2.73 20.51 -4.19
C PRO A 173 -3.78 19.48 -3.77
N LEU A 174 -4.15 19.48 -2.49
CA LEU A 174 -5.21 18.62 -1.96
C LEU A 174 -6.53 19.40 -1.85
N PRO A 175 -7.70 18.76 -2.04
CA PRO A 175 -8.99 19.45 -1.97
C PRO A 175 -9.36 20.02 -0.59
N CYS A 176 -8.74 19.51 0.48
CA CYS A 176 -8.86 20.03 1.83
C CYS A 176 -7.88 21.16 2.16
N ALA A 177 -7.14 21.68 1.16
CA ALA A 177 -6.11 22.66 1.42
C ALA A 177 -6.68 23.96 2.01
N SER A 178 -5.93 24.55 2.93
CA SER A 178 -6.31 25.79 3.61
C SER A 178 -5.16 26.78 3.70
N ASP A 179 -5.48 28.06 3.89
CA ASP A 179 -4.48 29.12 4.06
C ASP A 179 -3.62 28.88 5.30
N ALA A 180 -4.23 28.40 6.39
CA ALA A 180 -3.52 28.08 7.63
C ALA A 180 -2.50 26.94 7.44
N ALA A 181 -2.89 25.88 6.73
CA ALA A 181 -1.97 24.79 6.40
C ALA A 181 -0.89 25.24 5.42
N THR A 182 -1.25 26.09 4.44
CA THR A 182 -0.31 26.67 3.48
C THR A 182 0.74 27.53 4.15
N ALA A 183 0.35 28.38 5.10
CA ALA A 183 1.26 29.19 5.90
C ALA A 183 2.19 28.33 6.76
N ALA A 184 1.72 27.18 7.24
CA ALA A 184 2.48 26.29 8.12
C ALA A 184 3.52 25.44 7.38
N VAL A 185 3.16 24.84 6.23
CA VAL A 185 3.99 23.81 5.57
C VAL A 185 4.08 23.93 4.05
N GLY A 186 3.56 25.02 3.48
CA GLY A 186 3.57 25.32 2.05
C GLY A 186 2.29 24.94 1.32
N ALA A 187 2.19 25.39 0.07
CA ALA A 187 0.97 25.32 -0.74
C ALA A 187 0.36 23.91 -0.82
N GLY A 188 -0.97 23.85 -0.96
CA GLY A 188 -1.69 22.61 -1.21
C GLY A 188 -1.78 21.65 -0.01
N ALA A 189 -1.30 22.07 1.16
CA ALA A 189 -1.36 21.27 2.39
C ALA A 189 -2.72 21.35 3.08
N CYS A 190 -3.09 20.27 3.75
CA CYS A 190 -4.27 20.19 4.62
C CYS A 190 -3.86 20.06 6.08
N GLY A 191 -4.72 20.47 7.02
CA GLY A 191 -4.63 19.95 8.37
C GLY A 191 -4.92 18.44 8.38
N LEU A 192 -4.31 17.71 9.31
CA LEU A 192 -4.44 16.25 9.35
C LEU A 192 -5.91 15.80 9.52
N GLN A 193 -6.69 16.48 10.35
CA GLN A 193 -8.08 16.09 10.58
C GLN A 193 -8.97 16.34 9.36
N GLU A 194 -8.75 17.45 8.66
CA GLU A 194 -9.42 17.77 7.40
C GLU A 194 -9.06 16.75 6.32
N PHE A 195 -7.79 16.34 6.25
CA PHE A 195 -7.34 15.28 5.36
C PHE A 195 -8.01 13.94 5.68
N LEU A 196 -8.03 13.52 6.96
CA LEU A 196 -8.66 12.27 7.39
C LEU A 196 -10.16 12.27 7.10
N SER A 197 -10.85 13.37 7.36
CA SER A 197 -12.26 13.55 7.02
C SER A 197 -12.49 13.42 5.51
N TYR A 198 -11.67 14.11 4.71
CA TYR A 198 -11.73 14.05 3.25
C TYR A 198 -11.50 12.62 2.70
N VAL A 199 -10.54 11.91 3.27
CA VAL A 199 -10.16 10.56 2.86
C VAL A 199 -11.15 9.50 3.34
N SER A 200 -11.82 9.69 4.48
CA SER A 200 -12.67 8.66 5.12
C SER A 200 -13.76 8.07 4.20
N VAL A 201 -14.36 8.89 3.33
CA VAL A 201 -15.40 8.45 2.38
C VAL A 201 -14.83 7.85 1.09
N ARG A 202 -13.52 7.98 0.87
CA ARG A 202 -12.77 7.52 -0.30
C ARG A 202 -11.91 6.30 0.02
N ALA A 203 -11.48 6.14 1.25
CA ALA A 203 -10.79 4.96 1.73
C ALA A 203 -11.75 3.76 1.70
N LEU A 204 -11.21 2.60 1.31
CA LEU A 204 -11.90 1.32 1.40
C LEU A 204 -11.06 0.42 2.30
N ASN A 205 -11.67 -0.11 3.36
CA ASN A 205 -11.03 -1.23 4.02
C ASN A 205 -11.08 -2.48 3.12
N THR A 206 -10.25 -3.47 3.41
CA THR A 206 -10.15 -4.70 2.61
C THR A 206 -11.52 -5.35 2.40
N THR A 207 -12.36 -5.40 3.42
CA THR A 207 -13.68 -6.02 3.30
C THR A 207 -14.60 -5.28 2.32
N GLN A 208 -14.68 -3.95 2.44
CA GLN A 208 -15.48 -3.13 1.53
C GLN A 208 -15.01 -3.28 0.08
N TRP A 209 -13.70 -3.33 -0.13
CA TRP A 209 -13.11 -3.56 -1.45
C TRP A 209 -13.47 -4.94 -2.01
N CYS A 210 -13.33 -5.99 -1.19
CA CYS A 210 -13.68 -7.36 -1.59
C CYS A 210 -15.14 -7.49 -2.00
N THR A 211 -16.05 -6.91 -1.20
CA THR A 211 -17.48 -6.88 -1.52
C THR A 211 -17.76 -6.09 -2.79
N ALA A 212 -17.19 -4.89 -2.93
CA ALA A 212 -17.42 -4.03 -4.10
C ALA A 212 -16.92 -4.67 -5.41
N CYS A 213 -15.87 -5.48 -5.34
CA CYS A 213 -15.31 -6.18 -6.48
C CYS A 213 -15.84 -7.60 -6.69
N GLY A 214 -16.68 -8.13 -5.79
CA GLY A 214 -17.10 -9.54 -5.84
C GLY A 214 -15.94 -10.54 -5.74
N ASN A 215 -14.83 -10.14 -5.12
CA ASN A 215 -13.62 -10.96 -5.05
C ASN A 215 -13.72 -11.96 -3.88
N THR A 216 -13.98 -13.22 -4.18
CA THR A 216 -13.99 -14.32 -3.19
C THR A 216 -12.70 -15.12 -3.12
N ASP A 217 -11.86 -15.02 -4.16
CA ASP A 217 -10.74 -15.94 -4.34
C ASP A 217 -9.40 -15.36 -3.88
N VAL A 218 -9.36 -14.06 -3.57
CA VAL A 218 -8.18 -13.42 -3.02
C VAL A 218 -8.07 -13.75 -1.53
N THR A 219 -6.92 -14.27 -1.08
CA THR A 219 -6.71 -14.67 0.32
C THR A 219 -7.08 -13.58 1.33
N ALA A 220 -6.76 -12.31 1.03
CA ALA A 220 -7.15 -11.18 1.89
C ALA A 220 -8.67 -11.03 2.00
N CYS A 221 -9.42 -11.30 0.93
CA CYS A 221 -10.87 -11.30 0.93
C CYS A 221 -11.47 -12.48 1.67
N GLN A 222 -10.90 -13.67 1.52
CA GLN A 222 -11.30 -14.85 2.28
C GLN A 222 -11.13 -14.62 3.78
N LEU A 223 -9.97 -14.08 4.19
CA LEU A 223 -9.70 -13.75 5.58
C LEU A 223 -10.64 -12.67 6.11
N ALA A 224 -10.88 -11.61 5.33
CA ALA A 224 -11.81 -10.54 5.70
C ALA A 224 -13.23 -11.06 5.93
N THR A 225 -13.73 -11.94 5.06
CA THR A 225 -15.04 -12.59 5.18
C THR A 225 -15.10 -13.50 6.41
N ALA A 226 -14.06 -14.32 6.64
CA ALA A 226 -14.00 -15.20 7.80
C ALA A 226 -14.02 -14.41 9.13
N LEU A 227 -13.28 -13.30 9.21
CA LEU A 227 -13.29 -12.43 10.39
C LEU A 227 -14.66 -11.79 10.65
N GLN A 228 -15.41 -11.44 9.60
CA GLN A 228 -16.78 -10.94 9.76
C GLN A 228 -17.73 -12.01 10.30
N GLN A 229 -17.64 -13.23 9.79
CA GLN A 229 -18.44 -14.35 10.28
C GLN A 229 -18.18 -14.62 11.76
N VAL A 230 -16.92 -14.60 12.21
CA VAL A 230 -16.56 -14.75 13.63
C VAL A 230 -17.15 -13.62 14.50
N ARG A 231 -17.15 -12.37 14.00
CA ARG A 231 -17.76 -11.24 14.73
C ARG A 231 -19.27 -11.37 14.87
N GLN A 232 -19.96 -11.84 13.82
CA GLN A 232 -21.40 -12.08 13.85
C GLN A 232 -21.77 -13.20 14.84
N LEU A 233 -21.04 -14.31 14.83
CA LEU A 233 -21.24 -15.38 15.81
C LEU A 233 -21.01 -14.92 17.25
N SER A 234 -20.13 -13.93 17.46
CA SER A 234 -19.84 -13.37 18.79
C SER A 234 -20.93 -12.43 19.28
N SER A 235 -21.64 -11.71 18.39
CA SER A 235 -22.74 -10.83 18.78
C SER A 235 -24.00 -11.59 19.13
N ASP A 236 -24.29 -12.68 18.42
CA ASP A 236 -25.53 -13.45 18.60
C ASP A 236 -25.50 -14.24 19.92
N GLY A 237 -24.32 -14.71 20.33
CA GLY A 237 -24.13 -15.41 21.61
C GLY A 237 -24.31 -14.56 22.87
N GLN A 238 -24.41 -13.23 22.75
CA GLN A 238 -24.58 -12.34 23.91
C GLN A 238 -26.04 -12.03 24.25
N GLN A 239 -26.99 -12.38 23.37
CA GLN A 239 -28.39 -11.95 23.52
C GLN A 239 -29.31 -13.01 24.17
N GLU A 240 -28.89 -14.27 24.27
CA GLU A 240 -29.72 -15.35 24.84
C GLU A 240 -29.60 -15.54 26.37
N GLY A 241 -28.83 -14.70 27.08
CA GLY A 241 -28.53 -14.89 28.50
C GLY A 241 -29.30 -14.04 29.54
N LEU A 242 -30.19 -13.13 29.13
CA LEU A 242 -30.77 -12.10 30.01
C LEU A 242 -32.31 -12.04 29.99
N GLN A 243 -32.96 -13.20 30.03
CA GLN A 243 -34.36 -13.32 30.47
C GLN A 243 -34.51 -14.54 31.38
N SER A 244 -33.99 -14.46 32.60
CA SER A 244 -34.43 -15.34 33.69
C SER A 244 -34.89 -14.49 34.86
N SER A 245 -36.20 -14.33 34.91
CA SER A 245 -36.97 -13.82 36.05
C SER A 245 -36.84 -14.82 37.20
N GLY A 246 -36.02 -14.51 38.21
CA GLY A 246 -35.82 -15.43 39.33
C GLY A 246 -35.13 -14.78 40.51
N SER A 247 -35.94 -14.18 41.38
CA SER A 247 -35.57 -13.73 42.71
C SER A 247 -34.87 -14.84 43.50
N GLY A 248 -33.66 -14.58 44.01
CA GLY A 248 -33.13 -15.32 45.14
C GLY A 248 -31.63 -15.62 45.12
N SER A 249 -30.99 -15.18 46.19
CA SER A 249 -29.80 -15.79 46.78
C SER A 249 -28.43 -15.32 46.28
N ARG A 250 -27.79 -14.57 47.19
CA ARG A 250 -26.34 -14.33 47.27
C ARG A 250 -25.64 -15.69 47.30
N ASN A 251 -24.77 -15.99 46.32
CA ASN A 251 -23.47 -16.60 46.55
C ASN A 251 -22.69 -16.77 45.25
N ALA A 252 -21.40 -16.50 45.37
CA ALA A 252 -20.34 -16.63 44.38
C ALA A 252 -20.43 -17.91 43.53
N ARG A 253 -20.49 -17.76 42.20
CA ARG A 253 -20.02 -18.69 41.16
C ARG A 253 -19.94 -17.92 39.84
N THR A 254 -18.78 -17.32 39.58
CA THR A 254 -17.75 -17.81 38.64
C THR A 254 -18.06 -17.53 37.18
N GLU A 255 -17.24 -16.63 36.64
CA GLU A 255 -17.09 -16.21 35.24
C GLU A 255 -16.59 -17.34 34.31
N SER A 256 -17.22 -18.51 34.34
CA SER A 256 -16.74 -19.70 33.63
C SER A 256 -16.77 -19.56 32.10
N TRP A 257 -17.69 -18.75 31.56
CA TRP A 257 -17.84 -18.59 30.11
C TRP A 257 -16.79 -17.66 29.48
N LYS A 258 -16.31 -16.65 30.23
CA LYS A 258 -15.22 -15.77 29.76
C LYS A 258 -13.88 -16.52 29.66
N ILE A 259 -13.65 -17.49 30.56
CA ILE A 259 -12.47 -18.36 30.52
C ILE A 259 -12.58 -19.35 29.35
N ALA A 260 -13.77 -19.90 29.08
CA ALA A 260 -13.97 -20.86 27.98
C ALA A 260 -13.70 -20.26 26.59
N VAL A 261 -14.15 -19.03 26.33
CA VAL A 261 -13.94 -18.37 25.02
C VAL A 261 -12.47 -17.97 24.81
N SER A 262 -11.79 -17.50 25.86
CA SER A 262 -10.35 -17.22 25.81
C SER A 262 -9.54 -18.50 25.54
N VAL A 263 -9.91 -19.62 26.17
CA VAL A 263 -9.23 -20.90 25.97
C VAL A 263 -9.45 -21.41 24.54
N VAL A 264 -10.65 -21.33 23.96
CA VAL A 264 -10.91 -21.81 22.59
C VAL A 264 -10.17 -20.99 21.53
N VAL A 265 -10.17 -19.66 21.63
CA VAL A 265 -9.46 -18.79 20.68
C VAL A 265 -7.95 -18.99 20.76
N THR A 266 -7.42 -19.14 21.98
CA THR A 266 -5.99 -19.41 22.17
C THR A 266 -5.64 -20.81 21.65
N PHE A 267 -6.45 -21.84 21.95
CA PHE A 267 -6.15 -23.21 21.53
C PHE A 267 -6.20 -23.38 20.00
N VAL A 268 -7.23 -22.86 19.34
CA VAL A 268 -7.35 -22.93 17.87
C VAL A 268 -6.25 -22.12 17.19
N GLY A 269 -5.94 -20.92 17.70
CA GLY A 269 -4.83 -20.11 17.20
C GLY A 269 -3.47 -20.80 17.36
N THR A 270 -3.24 -21.45 18.51
CA THR A 270 -1.96 -22.16 18.78
C THR A 270 -1.84 -23.42 17.91
N VAL A 271 -2.92 -24.17 17.72
CA VAL A 271 -2.92 -25.37 16.85
C VAL A 271 -2.65 -24.99 15.40
N LEU A 272 -3.22 -23.90 14.89
CA LEU A 272 -2.94 -23.40 13.54
C LEU A 272 -1.48 -22.96 13.36
N LEU A 273 -0.92 -22.25 14.35
CA LEU A 273 0.48 -21.82 14.33
C LEU A 273 1.44 -23.02 14.40
N ILE A 274 1.14 -24.02 15.22
CA ILE A 274 1.94 -25.26 15.29
C ILE A 274 1.85 -26.03 13.97
N ALA A 275 0.66 -26.18 13.39
CA ALA A 275 0.49 -26.89 12.12
C ALA A 275 1.27 -26.20 10.98
N LEU A 276 1.22 -24.86 10.91
CA LEU A 276 2.01 -24.09 9.95
C LEU A 276 3.52 -24.21 10.20
N GLY A 277 3.96 -24.16 11.45
CA GLY A 277 5.36 -24.37 11.83
C GLY A 277 5.87 -25.75 11.42
N VAL A 278 5.09 -26.81 11.65
CA VAL A 278 5.41 -28.18 11.25
C VAL A 278 5.44 -28.33 9.73
N ALA A 279 4.51 -27.73 9.01
CA ALA A 279 4.49 -27.76 7.54
C ALA A 279 5.71 -27.07 6.93
N VAL A 280 6.09 -25.89 7.44
CA VAL A 280 7.30 -25.15 7.00
C VAL A 280 8.56 -25.94 7.34
N TRP A 281 8.63 -26.53 8.54
CA TRP A 281 9.77 -27.35 8.95
C TRP A 281 9.92 -28.61 8.08
N ALA A 282 8.83 -29.32 7.80
CA ALA A 282 8.82 -30.51 6.94
C ALA A 282 9.20 -30.18 5.49
N TRP A 283 8.75 -29.04 4.97
CA TRP A 283 9.15 -28.55 3.64
C TRP A 283 10.66 -28.26 3.58
N ARG A 284 11.20 -27.56 4.57
CA ARG A 284 12.64 -27.26 4.66
C ARG A 284 13.50 -28.51 4.82
N TRP A 285 13.02 -29.53 5.53
CA TRP A 285 13.71 -30.81 5.67
C TRP A 285 13.80 -31.58 4.34
N ARG A 286 12.75 -31.51 3.51
CA ARG A 286 12.77 -32.15 2.18
C ARG A 286 13.84 -31.56 1.27
N GLU A 287 14.03 -30.24 1.27
CA GLU A 287 15.08 -29.59 0.48
C GLU A 287 16.48 -30.09 0.88
N LEU A 288 16.74 -30.23 2.18
CA LEU A 288 18.04 -30.71 2.68
C LEU A 288 18.31 -32.18 2.33
N THR A 289 17.27 -33.02 2.26
CA THR A 289 17.43 -34.43 1.86
C THR A 289 17.64 -34.64 0.36
N VAL A 290 17.11 -33.74 -0.48
CA VAL A 290 17.26 -33.84 -1.94
C VAL A 290 18.65 -33.40 -2.40
N SER A 291 19.32 -32.53 -1.66
CA SER A 291 20.70 -32.10 -1.96
C SER A 291 21.79 -33.12 -1.61
N GLY A 292 21.45 -34.26 -0.99
CA GLY A 292 22.44 -35.24 -0.49
C GLY A 292 22.67 -36.48 -1.36
N SER A 293 21.88 -36.70 -2.41
CA SER A 293 21.91 -37.95 -3.18
C SER A 293 22.25 -37.73 -4.66
N GLY A 294 23.54 -37.77 -4.97
CA GLY A 294 24.03 -38.33 -6.23
C GLY A 294 24.58 -37.33 -7.25
N SER A 295 25.90 -37.33 -7.41
CA SER A 295 26.53 -37.92 -8.60
C SER A 295 28.06 -37.79 -8.50
N SER A 296 28.72 -38.84 -8.01
CA SER A 296 30.11 -39.11 -8.38
C SER A 296 30.07 -39.87 -9.71
N GLY A 297 30.38 -39.19 -10.81
CA GLY A 297 30.31 -39.78 -12.14
C GLY A 297 30.98 -38.96 -13.22
N ASN A 298 32.22 -39.35 -13.53
CA ASN A 298 32.97 -39.17 -14.77
C ASN A 298 33.73 -37.86 -15.05
N LYS A 299 35.07 -38.00 -15.07
CA LYS A 299 36.05 -37.09 -15.65
C LYS A 299 36.09 -37.28 -17.17
N GLY A 300 36.02 -36.18 -17.92
CA GLY A 300 36.35 -36.13 -19.35
C GLY A 300 36.73 -34.71 -19.78
N ALA A 301 37.98 -34.55 -20.21
CA ALA A 301 38.63 -33.42 -20.89
C ALA A 301 37.78 -32.83 -22.05
N GLU A 302 37.91 -31.63 -22.60
CA GLU A 302 38.88 -30.51 -22.63
C GLU A 302 38.16 -29.39 -23.43
N GLY A 303 38.42 -28.10 -23.17
CA GLY A 303 38.13 -27.03 -24.16
C GLY A 303 37.57 -25.71 -23.60
N PRO A 304 38.24 -24.56 -23.81
CA PRO A 304 37.93 -23.30 -23.12
C PRO A 304 37.07 -22.34 -23.97
N MET A 305 36.23 -21.53 -23.31
CA MET A 305 35.99 -20.10 -23.55
C MET A 305 34.61 -19.68 -23.03
N GLY A 306 34.54 -18.55 -22.31
CA GLY A 306 33.32 -17.75 -22.21
C GLY A 306 32.94 -17.30 -20.80
N HIS A 307 33.47 -16.13 -20.41
CA HIS A 307 33.00 -15.19 -19.39
C HIS A 307 31.81 -15.58 -18.49
N GLN A 308 32.10 -15.80 -17.21
CA GLN A 308 31.13 -15.76 -16.12
C GLN A 308 30.91 -14.30 -15.66
N GLY A 309 29.68 -13.81 -15.81
CA GLY A 309 29.17 -12.65 -15.08
C GLY A 309 28.68 -13.11 -13.71
N HIS A 310 29.25 -12.54 -12.65
CA HIS A 310 28.86 -12.79 -11.26
C HIS A 310 27.45 -12.27 -10.99
N GLU A 311 26.53 -13.18 -10.65
CA GLU A 311 25.23 -12.87 -10.08
C GLU A 311 25.42 -12.60 -8.57
N LEU A 312 25.41 -11.32 -8.19
CA LEU A 312 25.46 -10.90 -6.79
C LEU A 312 24.05 -10.99 -6.19
N ALA A 313 23.86 -12.02 -5.36
CA ALA A 313 22.78 -12.07 -4.39
C ALA A 313 22.96 -10.94 -3.36
N PHE A 314 22.07 -9.94 -3.38
CA PHE A 314 22.02 -8.93 -2.32
C PHE A 314 21.08 -9.40 -1.20
N THR A 315 21.68 -9.81 -0.10
CA THR A 315 21.06 -9.96 1.22
C THR A 315 21.69 -8.93 2.17
N HIS A 316 20.97 -8.58 3.25
CA HIS A 316 21.29 -7.70 4.41
C HIS A 316 20.62 -6.30 4.39
N LEU A 317 19.81 -5.91 5.38
CA LEU A 317 19.93 -5.79 6.86
C LEU A 317 20.59 -4.48 7.34
N HIS A 318 19.86 -3.82 8.26
CA HIS A 318 20.22 -2.87 9.32
C HIS A 318 21.10 -1.62 9.05
N GLY A 319 20.52 -0.48 9.43
CA GLY A 319 21.03 0.33 10.55
C GLY A 319 22.28 1.17 10.30
N GLY A 320 22.07 2.47 10.07
CA GLY A 320 23.15 3.47 10.13
C GLY A 320 22.57 4.84 10.49
N ALA A 321 22.72 5.22 11.75
CA ALA A 321 22.56 6.60 12.18
C ALA A 321 23.79 7.41 11.74
N VAL A 322 23.58 8.57 11.14
CA VAL A 322 24.57 9.65 11.11
C VAL A 322 23.81 10.94 11.35
N GLY A 323 24.07 11.53 12.52
CA GLY A 323 23.78 12.94 12.74
C GLY A 323 24.92 13.78 12.19
N THR A 324 24.58 14.95 11.67
CA THR A 324 25.44 16.12 11.75
C THR A 324 24.54 17.34 11.90
N SER A 325 24.66 17.94 13.07
CA SER A 325 24.41 19.33 13.37
C SER A 325 25.07 20.26 12.36
N VAL A 326 24.31 21.22 11.83
CA VAL A 326 24.54 22.67 11.97
C VAL A 326 23.18 23.33 12.12
#